data_AF-A0A3E1Y6C9-F1
#
_entry.id   AF-A0A3E1Y6C9-F1
#
_cell.length_a   1.000
_cell.length_b   1.000
_cell.length_c   1.000
_cell.angle_alpha   90.00
_cell.angle_beta   90.00
_cell.angle_gamma   90.00
#
_symmetry.space_group_name_H-M   'P 1'
#
loop_
_entity.id
_entity.type
_entity.pdbx_description
1 polymer ?
#
loop_
_entity_poly.entity_id
_entity_poly.type
_entity_poly.pdbx_seq_one_letter_code
_entity_poly.pdbx_strand_id
1 'polypeptide(L)'
;MKSTIIEILQQWQNEKIKLNPAASSELITRVEIEIGFSFPEEFEELYKQANGFTDFDWRENMFSIWPLERIFYEYNSSNDKDFIGFSDFLINSHNIGFLKSQPGVFKNYATNENIFVSESFIESIKLINSNSDLIY
;
A
#
# COMPACT_ATOMS: atom_id res chain seq x y z
N MET A 1 -4.85 17.09 0.67
CA MET A 1 -3.92 16.07 1.21
C MET A 1 -4.18 15.80 2.68
N LYS A 2 -3.86 16.70 3.62
CA LYS A 2 -4.11 16.46 5.07
C LYS A 2 -5.53 16.06 5.46
N SER A 3 -6.57 16.69 4.89
CA SER A 3 -7.97 16.32 5.19
C SER A 3 -8.31 14.89 4.74
N THR A 4 -7.79 14.49 3.57
CA THR A 4 -8.06 13.18 2.98
C THR A 4 -7.44 12.04 3.79
N ILE A 5 -6.22 12.21 4.29
CA ILE A 5 -5.60 11.17 5.14
C ILE A 5 -6.37 11.02 6.45
N ILE A 6 -6.84 12.12 7.04
CA ILE A 6 -7.69 12.09 8.25
C ILE A 6 -8.98 11.30 7.96
N GLU A 7 -9.64 11.53 6.83
CA GLU A 7 -10.84 10.80 6.42
C GLU A 7 -10.58 9.30 6.25
N ILE A 8 -9.47 8.93 5.60
CA ILE A 8 -9.05 7.53 5.43
C ILE A 8 -8.85 6.85 6.78
N LEU A 9 -8.09 7.48 7.70
CA LEU A 9 -7.81 6.92 9.01
C LEU A 9 -9.09 6.82 9.87
N GLN A 10 -9.96 7.83 9.81
CA GLN A 10 -11.26 7.79 10.49
C GLN A 10 -12.15 6.66 9.96
N GLN A 11 -12.15 6.43 8.65
CA GLN A 11 -12.87 5.32 8.06
C GLN A 11 -12.36 3.98 8.59
N TRP A 12 -11.05 3.74 8.55
CA TRP A 12 -10.46 2.49 9.06
C TRP A 12 -10.73 2.28 10.56
N GLN A 13 -10.69 3.35 11.36
CA GLN A 13 -11.06 3.29 12.78
C GLN A 13 -12.53 2.93 12.99
N ASN A 14 -13.44 3.50 12.19
CA ASN A 14 -14.88 3.19 12.26
C ASN A 14 -15.17 1.74 11.83
N GLU A 15 -14.41 1.23 10.86
CA GLU A 15 -14.41 -0.17 10.42
C GLU A 15 -13.72 -1.11 11.42
N LYS A 16 -13.15 -0.57 12.52
CA LYS A 16 -12.44 -1.29 13.57
C LYS A 16 -11.20 -2.04 13.08
N ILE A 17 -10.60 -1.56 12.00
CA ILE A 17 -9.31 -2.06 11.50
C ILE A 17 -8.23 -1.72 12.51
N LYS A 18 -7.43 -2.71 12.89
CA LYS A 18 -6.26 -2.55 13.73
C LYS A 18 -5.13 -1.95 12.90
N LEU A 19 -4.67 -0.78 13.32
CA LEU A 19 -3.58 -0.06 12.67
C LEU A 19 -2.30 -0.23 13.48
N ASN A 20 -1.17 -0.39 12.79
CA ASN A 20 0.12 -0.31 13.45
C ASN A 20 0.42 1.14 13.86
N PRO A 21 1.29 1.34 14.86
CA PRO A 21 1.83 2.66 15.18
C PRO A 21 2.44 3.35 13.95
N ALA A 22 2.57 4.66 14.02
CA ALA A 22 3.27 5.46 13.01
C ALA A 22 4.68 4.90 12.70
N ALA A 23 5.03 4.85 11.42
CA ALA A 23 6.39 4.56 11.00
C ALA A 23 7.32 5.74 11.34
N SER A 24 8.54 5.43 11.79
CA SER A 24 9.56 6.47 11.95
C SER A 24 10.12 6.89 10.60
N SER A 25 10.61 8.12 10.52
CA SER A 25 11.31 8.61 9.32
C SER A 25 12.55 7.78 9.00
N GLU A 26 13.24 7.23 10.02
CA GLU A 26 14.40 6.35 9.76
C GLU A 26 13.99 5.03 9.11
N LEU A 27 12.84 4.45 9.52
CA LEU A 27 12.35 3.22 8.91
C LEU A 27 11.98 3.44 7.45
N ILE A 28 11.23 4.51 7.14
CA ILE A 28 10.87 4.87 5.76
C ILE A 28 12.14 5.03 4.92
N THR A 29 13.05 5.89 5.36
CA THR A 29 14.31 6.17 4.65
C THR A 29 15.12 4.89 4.40
N ARG A 30 15.19 4.01 5.41
CA ARG A 30 15.91 2.74 5.28
C ARG A 30 15.27 1.86 4.21
N VAL A 31 13.95 1.69 4.21
CA VAL A 31 13.23 0.88 3.22
C VAL A 31 13.41 1.47 1.82
N GLU A 32 13.33 2.79 1.66
CA GLU A 32 13.58 3.46 0.37
C GLU A 32 14.98 3.19 -0.17
N ILE A 33 16.00 3.26 0.69
CA ILE A 33 17.40 2.97 0.33
C ILE A 33 17.56 1.50 -0.06
N GLU A 34 17.03 0.57 0.74
CA GLU A 34 17.20 -0.86 0.50
C GLU A 34 16.41 -1.34 -0.74
N ILE A 35 15.22 -0.79 -0.98
CA ILE A 35 14.43 -1.06 -2.18
C ILE A 35 14.99 -0.30 -3.40
N GLY A 36 15.61 0.85 -3.21
CA GLY A 36 16.03 1.73 -4.31
C GLY A 36 14.83 2.41 -4.98
N PHE A 37 13.89 2.92 -4.18
CA PHE A 37 12.69 3.62 -4.63
C PHE A 37 12.31 4.68 -3.60
N SER A 38 11.97 5.89 -4.07
CA SER A 38 11.44 6.95 -3.21
C SER A 38 9.92 6.92 -3.26
N PHE A 39 9.29 6.77 -2.09
CA PHE A 39 7.84 6.75 -2.00
C PHE A 39 7.26 8.15 -2.25
N PRO A 40 6.02 8.26 -2.77
CA PRO A 40 5.34 9.54 -2.89
C PRO A 40 5.15 10.21 -1.52
N GLU A 41 5.15 11.55 -1.49
CA GLU A 41 4.92 12.33 -0.26
C GLU A 41 3.66 11.88 0.48
N GLU A 42 2.56 11.63 -0.24
CA GLU A 42 1.30 11.19 0.35
C GLU A 42 1.38 9.80 1.00
N PHE A 43 2.25 8.92 0.50
CA PHE A 43 2.52 7.62 1.12
C PHE A 43 3.22 7.84 2.46
N GLU A 44 4.27 8.67 2.48
CA GLU A 44 4.97 8.98 3.73
C GLU A 44 4.05 9.64 4.76
N GLU A 45 3.21 10.59 4.34
CA GLU A 45 2.27 11.27 5.25
C GLU A 45 1.29 10.30 5.91
N LEU A 46 0.81 9.29 5.18
CA LEU A 46 -0.06 8.25 5.72
C LEU A 46 0.70 7.31 6.64
N TYR A 47 1.88 6.83 6.23
CA TYR A 47 2.67 5.88 7.02
C TYR A 47 3.25 6.48 8.31
N LYS A 48 3.52 7.79 8.33
CA LYS A 48 3.89 8.55 9.55
C LYS A 48 2.72 8.71 10.53
N GLN A 49 1.51 8.29 10.17
CA GLN A 49 0.34 8.28 11.06
C GLN A 49 -0.10 6.85 11.39
N ALA A 50 -0.03 5.93 10.42
CA ALA A 50 -0.33 4.52 10.60
C ALA A 50 0.51 3.67 9.63
N ASN A 51 1.38 2.80 10.15
CA ASN A 51 2.22 1.91 9.35
C ASN A 51 1.44 0.68 8.84
N GLY A 52 0.40 0.92 8.04
CA GLY A 52 -0.51 -0.12 7.55
C GLY A 52 -1.31 -0.82 8.66
N PHE A 53 -1.91 -1.94 8.28
CA PHE A 53 -2.76 -2.75 9.16
C PHE A 53 -1.93 -3.73 9.97
N THR A 54 -2.39 -4.05 11.17
CA THR A 54 -1.71 -5.00 12.07
C THR A 54 -1.92 -6.43 11.59
N ASP A 55 -0.84 -7.21 11.56
CA ASP A 55 -0.81 -8.63 11.19
C ASP A 55 -1.49 -8.91 9.81
N PHE A 56 -2.61 -9.62 9.84
CA PHE A 56 -3.43 -9.98 8.69
C PHE A 56 -4.80 -9.29 8.78
N ASP A 57 -4.93 -8.16 9.47
CA ASP A 57 -6.20 -7.45 9.49
C ASP A 57 -6.52 -6.92 8.09
N TRP A 58 -7.80 -6.92 7.74
CA TRP A 58 -8.28 -6.58 6.41
C TRP A 58 -9.63 -5.89 6.49
N ARG A 59 -9.94 -5.13 5.44
CA ARG A 59 -11.27 -4.54 5.26
C ARG A 59 -12.30 -5.58 4.84
N GLU A 60 -13.59 -5.29 4.97
CA GLU A 60 -14.68 -6.21 4.57
C GLU A 60 -14.55 -6.69 3.12
N ASN A 61 -13.95 -5.87 2.25
CA ASN A 61 -13.63 -6.23 0.87
C ASN A 61 -12.31 -7.01 0.68
N MET A 62 -11.78 -7.60 1.74
CA MET A 62 -10.61 -8.49 1.78
C MET A 62 -9.26 -7.86 1.40
N PHE A 63 -9.19 -6.52 1.37
CA PHE A 63 -7.93 -5.82 1.18
C PHE A 63 -7.21 -5.57 2.49
N SER A 64 -5.91 -5.84 2.49
CA SER A 64 -4.98 -5.50 3.57
C SER A 64 -4.00 -4.42 3.10
N ILE A 65 -3.73 -3.41 3.93
CA ILE A 65 -2.64 -2.44 3.68
C ILE A 65 -1.43 -2.87 4.51
N TRP A 66 -0.28 -3.02 3.87
CA TRP A 66 0.90 -3.61 4.49
C TRP A 66 1.70 -2.62 5.33
N PRO A 67 2.26 -3.04 6.49
CA PRO A 67 3.35 -2.30 7.11
C PRO A 67 4.60 -2.30 6.22
N LEU A 68 5.46 -1.30 6.38
CA LEU A 68 6.74 -1.16 5.66
C LEU A 68 7.61 -2.42 5.74
N GLU A 69 7.59 -3.10 6.88
CA GLU A 69 8.31 -4.35 7.11
C GLU A 69 7.83 -5.45 6.16
N ARG A 70 6.52 -5.53 5.91
CA ARG A 70 5.94 -6.49 4.96
C ARG A 70 6.22 -6.06 3.52
N ILE A 71 6.11 -4.77 3.19
CA ILE A 71 6.51 -4.24 1.87
C ILE A 71 7.95 -4.68 1.55
N PHE A 72 8.86 -4.48 2.49
CA PHE A 72 10.26 -4.84 2.34
C PHE A 72 10.47 -6.37 2.22
N TYR A 73 9.79 -7.16 3.06
CA TYR A 73 9.87 -8.61 3.01
C TYR A 73 9.37 -9.19 1.68
N GLU A 74 8.20 -8.75 1.21
CA GLU A 74 7.57 -9.20 -0.03
C GLU A 74 8.43 -8.79 -1.24
N TYR A 75 8.91 -7.54 -1.26
CA TYR A 75 9.82 -7.07 -2.30
C TYR A 75 11.10 -7.92 -2.37
N ASN A 76 11.71 -8.26 -1.24
CA ASN A 76 12.92 -9.09 -1.21
C ASN A 76 12.68 -10.53 -1.66
N SER A 77 11.53 -11.09 -1.29
CA SER A 77 11.13 -12.46 -1.63
C SER A 77 10.71 -12.61 -3.09
N SER A 78 10.24 -11.52 -3.73
CA SER A 78 9.87 -11.49 -5.14
C SER A 78 11.09 -11.57 -6.07
N ASN A 79 10.93 -12.23 -7.22
CA ASN A 79 11.87 -12.15 -8.34
C ASN A 79 11.67 -10.90 -9.19
N ASP A 80 10.46 -10.33 -9.19
CA ASP A 80 10.18 -9.05 -9.82
C ASP A 80 10.63 -7.92 -8.90
N LYS A 81 11.70 -7.23 -9.31
CA LYS A 81 12.29 -6.09 -8.59
C LYS A 81 11.83 -4.74 -9.13
N ASP A 82 10.94 -4.74 -10.12
CA ASP A 82 10.29 -3.54 -10.63
C ASP A 82 9.03 -3.22 -9.84
N PHE A 83 8.27 -4.24 -9.41
CA PHE A 83 7.04 -4.08 -8.64
C PHE A 83 7.27 -3.99 -7.12
N ILE A 84 6.61 -3.01 -6.49
CA ILE A 84 6.68 -2.74 -5.05
C ILE A 84 5.24 -2.73 -4.50
N GLY A 85 4.78 -3.88 -4.01
CA GLY A 85 3.44 -4.00 -3.41
C GLY A 85 3.33 -3.27 -2.07
N PHE A 86 2.20 -2.64 -1.82
CA PHE A 86 1.82 -2.08 -0.51
C PHE A 86 0.49 -2.63 0.01
N SER A 87 -0.20 -3.45 -0.78
CA SER A 87 -1.48 -4.03 -0.41
C SER A 87 -1.70 -5.37 -1.11
N ASP A 88 -2.49 -6.23 -0.48
CA ASP A 88 -2.99 -7.46 -1.10
C ASP A 88 -4.49 -7.62 -0.96
N PHE A 89 -5.05 -8.30 -1.95
CA PHE A 89 -6.39 -8.87 -1.92
C PHE A 89 -6.30 -10.38 -1.67
N LEU A 90 -7.05 -10.86 -0.68
CA LEU A 90 -7.30 -12.28 -0.43
C LEU A 90 -6.01 -13.13 -0.39
N ILE A 91 -5.08 -12.78 0.50
CA ILE A 91 -3.83 -13.53 0.73
C ILE A 91 -3.01 -13.62 -0.57
N ASN A 92 -2.65 -12.45 -1.11
CA ASN A 92 -1.87 -12.32 -2.34
C ASN A 92 -2.52 -12.95 -3.60
N SER A 93 -3.85 -12.97 -3.69
CA SER A 93 -4.51 -13.29 -4.97
C SER A 93 -4.13 -12.29 -6.06
N HIS A 94 -4.02 -11.01 -5.69
CA HIS A 94 -3.30 -9.99 -6.44
C HIS A 94 -2.78 -8.92 -5.47
N ASN A 95 -1.86 -8.09 -5.94
CA ASN A 95 -1.26 -7.03 -5.15
C ASN A 95 -1.48 -5.67 -5.81
N ILE A 96 -1.58 -4.63 -4.98
CA ILE A 96 -1.56 -3.23 -5.43
C ILE A 96 -0.21 -2.63 -5.03
N GLY A 97 0.43 -1.93 -5.95
CA GLY A 97 1.80 -1.46 -5.76
C GLY A 97 2.27 -0.43 -6.77
N PHE A 98 3.50 0.01 -6.58
CA PHE A 98 4.21 0.90 -7.49
C PHE A 98 5.05 0.08 -8.48
N LEU A 99 5.40 0.72 -9.60
CA LEU A 99 6.49 0.27 -10.46
C LEU A 99 7.65 1.25 -10.35
N LYS A 100 8.89 0.76 -10.39
CA LYS A 100 10.06 1.65 -10.49
C LYS A 100 10.21 2.24 -11.88
N SER A 101 9.81 1.49 -12.89
CA SER A 101 9.93 1.85 -14.30
C SER A 101 8.99 2.97 -14.75
N GLN A 102 7.87 3.18 -14.06
CA GLN A 102 6.86 4.16 -14.47
C GLN A 102 6.01 4.68 -13.31
N PRO A 103 5.55 5.95 -13.37
CA PRO A 103 4.72 6.53 -12.33
C PRO A 103 3.33 5.90 -12.27
N GLY A 104 2.70 6.00 -11.10
CA GLY A 104 1.36 5.53 -10.84
C GLY A 104 1.30 4.30 -9.93
N VAL A 105 0.09 3.82 -9.72
CA VAL A 105 -0.23 2.63 -8.94
C VAL A 105 -0.83 1.59 -9.86
N PHE A 106 -0.41 0.35 -9.68
CA PHE A 106 -0.75 -0.79 -10.53
C PHE A 106 -1.27 -1.94 -9.68
N LYS A 107 -2.15 -2.74 -10.26
CA LYS A 107 -2.45 -4.09 -9.77
C LYS A 107 -1.62 -5.11 -10.53
N ASN A 108 -1.06 -6.06 -9.80
CA ASN A 108 -0.27 -7.15 -10.34
C ASN A 108 -0.90 -8.47 -9.93
N TYR A 109 -1.24 -9.29 -10.92
CA TYR A 109 -1.49 -10.71 -10.70
C TYR A 109 -0.19 -11.46 -10.95
N ALA A 110 -0.06 -12.65 -10.36
CA ALA A 110 1.08 -13.56 -10.55
C ALA A 110 1.37 -13.96 -12.02
N THR A 111 0.60 -13.45 -12.99
CA THR A 111 0.76 -13.59 -14.44
C THR A 111 1.72 -12.57 -15.07
N ASN A 112 2.42 -11.74 -14.28
CA ASN A 112 3.37 -10.68 -14.71
C ASN A 112 2.73 -9.54 -15.53
N GLU A 113 1.41 -9.37 -15.48
CA GLU A 113 0.75 -8.22 -16.08
C GLU A 113 0.48 -7.15 -15.02
N ASN A 114 0.99 -5.95 -15.26
CA ASN A 114 0.75 -4.78 -14.43
C ASN A 114 -0.36 -3.93 -15.07
N ILE A 115 -1.51 -3.83 -14.40
CA ILE A 115 -2.66 -3.07 -14.88
C ILE A 115 -2.73 -1.77 -14.09
N PHE A 116 -2.78 -0.64 -14.79
CA PHE A 116 -2.88 0.68 -14.17
C PHE A 116 -4.17 0.82 -13.35
N VAL A 117 -4.05 1.35 -12.14
CA VAL A 117 -5.16 1.59 -11.21
C VAL A 117 -5.41 3.08 -11.04
N SER A 118 -4.37 3.87 -10.76
CA SER A 118 -4.51 5.30 -10.51
C SER A 118 -3.18 6.05 -10.57
N GLU A 119 -3.23 7.37 -10.78
CA GLU A 119 -2.05 8.24 -10.85
C GLU A 119 -1.37 8.46 -9.48
N SER A 120 -2.09 8.31 -8.36
CA SER A 120 -1.55 8.59 -7.03
C SER A 120 -1.86 7.51 -6.00
N PHE A 121 -1.01 7.44 -4.97
CA PHE A 121 -1.19 6.54 -3.84
C PHE A 121 -2.53 6.78 -3.14
N ILE A 122 -2.87 8.03 -2.81
CA ILE A 122 -4.11 8.34 -2.09
C ILE A 122 -5.35 7.96 -2.89
N GLU A 123 -5.33 8.13 -4.21
CA GLU A 123 -6.46 7.71 -5.04
C GLU A 123 -6.63 6.20 -5.03
N SER A 124 -5.54 5.42 -5.09
CA SER A 124 -5.63 3.97 -4.94
C SER A 124 -6.22 3.53 -3.59
N ILE A 125 -5.86 4.21 -2.49
CA ILE A 125 -6.44 3.93 -1.17
C ILE A 125 -7.94 4.25 -1.15
N LYS A 126 -8.37 5.34 -1.80
CA LYS A 126 -9.80 5.65 -1.93
C LYS A 126 -10.54 4.60 -2.74
N LEU A 127 -9.96 4.12 -3.85
CA LEU A 127 -10.54 3.06 -4.68
C LEU A 127 -10.71 1.76 -3.88
N ILE A 128 -9.71 1.39 -3.06
CA ILE A 128 -9.80 0.29 -2.10
C ILE A 128 -10.94 0.56 -1.10
N ASN A 129 -10.95 1.74 -0.49
CA ASN A 129 -11.92 2.14 0.52
C ASN A 129 -13.37 2.15 0.00
N SER A 130 -13.58 2.53 -1.26
CA SER A 130 -14.88 2.55 -1.93
C SER A 130 -15.29 1.23 -2.56
N ASN A 131 -14.46 0.18 -2.46
CA ASN A 131 -14.70 -1.10 -3.11
C ASN A 131 -14.91 -0.98 -4.64
N SER A 132 -14.04 -0.22 -5.31
CA SER A 132 -14.13 0.01 -6.76
C SER A 132 -13.85 -1.25 -7.57
N ASP A 133 -14.48 -1.41 -8.74
CA ASP A 133 -14.14 -2.51 -9.67
C ASP A 133 -12.71 -2.40 -10.25
N LEU A 134 -12.09 -1.21 -10.20
CA LEU A 134 -10.75 -0.99 -10.77
C LEU A 134 -9.65 -1.78 -10.05
N ILE A 135 -9.84 -2.04 -8.75
CA ILE A 135 -8.87 -2.75 -7.91
C ILE A 135 -8.97 -4.28 -8.02
N TYR A 136 -10.01 -4.84 -8.65
CA TYR A 136 -10.26 -6.29 -8.72
C TYR A 136 -9.78 -6.95 -10.00
#